data_AF-A0A1H3V4B8-F1
#
_entry.id   AF-A0A1H3V4B8-F1
#
_cell.length_a   1.000
_cell.length_b   1.000
_cell.length_c   1.000
_cell.angle_alpha   90.00
_cell.angle_beta   90.00
_cell.angle_gamma   90.00
#
_symmetry.space_group_name_H-M   'P 1'
#
loop_
_entity.id
_entity.type
_entity.pdbx_description
1 polymer ?
#
loop_
_entity_poly.entity_id
_entity_poly.type
_entity_poly.pdbx_seq_one_letter_code
_entity_poly.pdbx_strand_id
1 'polypeptide(L)'
;MFVVPLAVHKNWLLYYNYLLWEGMNLLKKNNKLILISLVIIGAVIGGVMFMNRGDFAEGNREAIEENVRNYVERYKLNPDDVDIYNIGNPTRFPTGEEEFDIYIKHMGHPYFRMVLKGDPDTLLVFEPKEHIIELIFEEIYLEARYEELKPTIDYLNSLNITDPLRPEGTKIQYFQTSVGLATEINAELKKAFKSGEDLEHLKQYIENNLEQISELDTNIRINGIIDELDDEKANEIEKKLKELLPKSNYVVRIGVDSLESQEHEKIDTYLIIE
;
A
#
# COMPACT_ATOMS: atom_id res chain seq x y z
N MET A 1 10.85 56.40 -10.81
CA MET A 1 10.57 56.52 -9.37
C MET A 1 9.29 57.34 -9.23
N PHE A 2 8.13 56.71 -9.07
CA PHE A 2 6.86 57.40 -8.85
C PHE A 2 6.37 57.06 -7.45
N VAL A 3 6.41 58.06 -6.58
CA VAL A 3 5.89 58.03 -5.21
C VAL A 3 4.41 58.40 -5.31
N VAL A 4 3.52 57.45 -5.01
CA VAL A 4 2.08 57.71 -4.83
C VAL A 4 1.85 58.07 -3.35
N PRO A 5 1.01 59.07 -3.01
CA PRO A 5 1.01 59.68 -1.68
C PRO A 5 0.27 58.83 -0.64
N LEU A 6 0.77 58.84 0.60
CA LEU A 6 0.23 58.22 1.84
C LEU A 6 -1.24 58.57 2.18
N ALA A 7 -1.94 59.39 1.39
CA ALA A 7 -3.29 59.85 1.68
C ALA A 7 -4.38 58.80 1.37
N VAL A 8 -4.12 57.81 0.50
CA VAL A 8 -5.11 56.77 0.14
C VAL A 8 -5.29 55.71 1.24
N HIS A 9 -4.26 55.48 2.07
CA HIS A 9 -4.32 54.46 3.12
C HIS A 9 -5.10 54.88 4.37
N LYS A 10 -5.21 56.19 4.66
CA LYS A 10 -5.91 56.66 5.87
C LYS A 10 -7.44 56.50 5.77
N ASN A 11 -8.00 56.67 4.57
CA ASN A 11 -9.43 56.50 4.33
C ASN A 11 -9.86 55.02 4.34
N TRP A 12 -9.00 54.10 3.90
CA TRP A 12 -9.29 52.66 3.95
C TRP A 12 -9.38 52.14 5.39
N LEU A 13 -8.45 52.54 6.26
CA LEU A 13 -8.47 52.14 7.68
C LEU A 13 -9.66 52.72 8.45
N LEU A 14 -10.10 53.94 8.11
CA LEU A 14 -11.31 54.54 8.67
C LEU A 14 -12.58 53.82 8.19
N TYR A 15 -12.64 53.44 6.92
CA TYR A 15 -13.74 52.65 6.36
C TYR A 15 -13.80 51.23 6.96
N TYR A 16 -12.65 50.59 7.16
CA TYR A 16 -12.55 49.27 7.78
C TYR A 16 -12.97 49.30 9.26
N ASN A 17 -12.58 50.34 10.01
CA ASN A 17 -13.00 50.53 11.39
C ASN A 17 -14.50 50.87 11.52
N TYR A 18 -15.08 51.60 10.57
CA TYR A 18 -16.52 51.85 10.52
C TYR A 18 -17.31 50.56 10.26
N LEU A 19 -16.87 49.75 9.29
CA LEU A 19 -17.48 48.45 8.97
C LEU A 19 -17.36 47.46 10.14
N LEU A 20 -16.22 47.46 10.85
CA LEU A 20 -16.04 46.65 12.05
C LEU A 20 -16.96 47.12 13.19
N TRP A 21 -17.15 48.43 13.34
CA TRP A 21 -18.04 48.98 14.38
C TRP A 21 -19.53 48.73 14.08
N GLU A 22 -19.98 48.91 12.84
CA GLU A 22 -21.34 48.51 12.42
C GLU A 22 -21.53 47.00 12.52
N GLY A 23 -20.53 46.21 12.13
CA GLY A 23 -20.49 44.76 12.32
C GLY A 23 -20.65 44.38 13.79
N MET A 24 -19.92 45.03 14.70
CA MET A 24 -20.04 44.81 16.15
C MET A 24 -21.39 45.22 16.75
N ASN A 25 -22.04 46.25 16.20
CA ASN A 25 -23.39 46.64 16.63
C ASN A 25 -24.48 45.68 16.10
N LEU A 26 -24.30 45.12 14.90
CA LEU A 26 -25.12 44.03 14.37
C LEU A 26 -24.88 42.72 15.15
N LEU A 27 -23.63 42.45 15.55
CA LEU A 27 -23.22 41.29 16.35
C LEU A 27 -23.94 41.22 17.71
N LYS A 28 -24.26 42.37 18.33
CA LYS A 28 -25.00 42.41 19.61
C LYS A 28 -26.47 41.98 19.52
N LYS A 29 -27.09 42.01 18.34
CA LYS A 29 -28.54 41.82 18.21
C LYS A 29 -28.97 40.41 17.81
N ASN A 30 -28.11 39.58 17.22
CA ASN A 30 -28.53 38.26 16.70
C ASN A 30 -27.43 37.18 16.80
N ASN A 31 -27.15 36.71 18.02
CA ASN A 31 -26.12 35.69 18.31
C ASN A 31 -26.29 34.35 17.54
N LYS A 32 -27.49 33.98 17.09
CA LYS A 32 -27.72 32.71 16.36
C LYS A 32 -27.29 32.72 14.90
N LEU A 33 -27.36 33.86 14.21
CA LEU A 33 -27.01 33.98 12.79
C LEU A 33 -25.49 33.96 12.55
N ILE A 34 -24.72 34.41 13.55
CA ILE A 34 -23.25 34.51 13.48
C ILE A 34 -22.59 33.14 13.59
N LEU A 35 -23.12 32.26 14.45
CA LEU A 35 -22.62 30.90 14.58
C LEU A 35 -22.80 30.12 13.27
N ILE A 36 -23.97 30.26 12.63
CA ILE A 36 -24.26 29.63 11.34
C ILE A 36 -23.38 30.22 10.23
N SER A 37 -23.16 31.54 10.22
CA SER A 37 -22.30 32.20 9.22
C SER A 37 -20.83 31.83 9.38
N LEU A 38 -20.31 31.69 10.61
CA LEU A 38 -18.93 31.24 10.86
C LEU A 38 -18.72 29.77 10.48
N VAL A 39 -19.72 28.91 10.70
CA VAL A 39 -19.69 27.51 10.25
C VAL A 39 -19.71 27.43 8.73
N ILE A 40 -20.53 28.24 8.05
CA ILE A 40 -20.59 28.27 6.58
C ILE A 40 -19.30 28.87 5.99
N ILE A 41 -18.76 29.96 6.55
CA ILE A 41 -17.50 30.55 6.09
C ILE A 41 -16.33 29.60 6.37
N GLY A 42 -16.32 28.88 7.51
CA GLY A 42 -15.34 27.82 7.79
C GLY A 42 -15.45 26.63 6.82
N ALA A 43 -16.66 26.22 6.46
CA ALA A 43 -16.91 25.16 5.48
C ALA A 43 -16.60 25.59 4.04
N VAL A 44 -16.78 26.86 3.70
CA VAL A 44 -16.45 27.40 2.37
C VAL A 44 -14.95 27.69 2.25
N ILE A 45 -14.27 28.20 3.28
CA ILE A 45 -12.81 28.37 3.27
C ILE A 45 -12.10 27.00 3.35
N GLY A 46 -12.61 26.08 4.17
CA GLY A 46 -12.14 24.68 4.18
C GLY A 46 -12.40 23.99 2.85
N GLY A 47 -13.61 24.09 2.30
CA GLY A 47 -14.00 23.47 1.02
C GLY A 47 -13.28 24.05 -0.21
N VAL A 48 -12.98 25.36 -0.23
CA VAL A 48 -12.26 26.00 -1.35
C VAL A 48 -10.74 25.72 -1.30
N MET A 49 -10.15 25.42 -0.13
CA MET A 49 -8.79 24.85 -0.08
C MET A 49 -8.73 23.41 -0.59
N PHE A 50 -9.81 22.63 -0.44
CA PHE A 50 -9.90 21.27 -1.00
C PHE A 50 -10.22 21.26 -2.51
N MET A 51 -10.86 22.28 -3.06
CA MET A 51 -11.28 22.32 -4.47
C MET A 51 -10.31 23.05 -5.42
N ASN A 52 -9.27 23.72 -4.93
CA ASN A 52 -8.29 24.44 -5.75
C ASN A 52 -6.87 23.83 -5.77
N ARG A 53 -6.68 22.62 -5.23
CA ARG A 53 -5.54 21.80 -5.60
C ARG A 53 -5.98 21.01 -6.84
N GLY A 54 -5.43 21.35 -8.02
CA GLY A 54 -5.34 20.34 -9.08
C GLY A 54 -4.77 19.08 -8.44
N ASP A 55 -5.34 17.92 -8.73
CA ASP A 55 -5.07 16.68 -8.02
C ASP A 55 -3.56 16.55 -7.83
N PHE A 56 -3.09 16.57 -6.57
CA PHE A 56 -1.65 16.61 -6.27
C PHE A 56 -0.94 15.46 -7.00
N ALA A 57 -1.62 14.33 -7.09
CA ALA A 57 -1.25 13.18 -7.90
C ALA A 57 -1.08 13.53 -9.38
N GLU A 58 -2.10 14.11 -10.02
CA GLU A 58 -2.08 14.47 -11.45
C GLU A 58 -1.00 15.51 -11.77
N GLY A 59 -0.84 16.53 -10.92
CA GLY A 59 0.13 17.61 -11.12
C GLY A 59 1.59 17.18 -10.95
N ASN A 60 1.87 16.09 -10.23
CA ASN A 60 3.22 15.63 -9.91
C ASN A 60 3.52 14.20 -10.42
N ARG A 61 2.59 13.60 -11.17
CA ARG A 61 2.65 12.17 -11.54
C ARG A 61 3.96 11.75 -12.18
N GLU A 62 4.40 12.47 -13.21
CA GLU A 62 5.62 12.16 -13.97
C GLU A 62 6.87 12.17 -13.08
N ALA A 63 7.00 13.16 -12.19
CA ALA A 63 8.13 13.27 -11.27
C ALA A 63 8.10 12.18 -10.19
N ILE A 64 6.90 11.82 -9.71
CA ILE A 64 6.71 10.71 -8.75
C ILE A 64 7.07 9.37 -9.42
N GLU A 65 6.61 9.14 -10.65
CA GLU A 65 6.92 7.93 -11.43
C GLU A 65 8.44 7.77 -11.62
N GLU A 66 9.13 8.84 -12.02
CA GLU A 66 10.59 8.82 -12.17
C GLU A 66 11.32 8.56 -10.83
N ASN A 67 10.86 9.15 -9.73
CA ASN A 67 11.44 8.90 -8.41
C ASN A 67 11.22 7.46 -7.93
N VAL A 68 10.05 6.88 -8.22
CA VAL A 68 9.74 5.46 -7.93
C VAL A 68 10.60 4.53 -8.77
N ARG A 69 10.78 4.81 -10.07
CA ARG A 69 11.68 4.04 -10.96
C ARG A 69 13.11 4.04 -10.43
N ASN A 70 13.63 5.23 -10.10
CA ASN A 70 14.94 5.40 -9.50
C ASN A 70 15.07 4.70 -8.14
N TYR A 71 13.99 4.64 -7.36
CA TYR A 71 13.96 3.90 -6.10
C TYR A 71 14.12 2.39 -6.34
N VAL A 72 13.33 1.82 -7.26
CA VAL A 72 13.34 0.39 -7.59
C VAL A 72 14.66 -0.04 -8.25
N GLU A 73 15.22 0.76 -9.14
CA GLU A 73 16.49 0.46 -9.83
C GLU A 73 17.67 0.32 -8.84
N ARG A 74 17.65 1.03 -7.71
CA ARG A 74 18.67 0.90 -6.65
C ARG A 74 18.75 -0.52 -6.09
N TYR A 75 17.66 -1.28 -6.17
CA TYR A 75 17.55 -2.67 -5.74
C TYR A 75 17.79 -3.66 -6.89
N LYS A 76 18.31 -3.21 -8.04
CA LYS A 76 18.60 -4.02 -9.24
C LYS A 76 17.37 -4.70 -9.84
N LEU A 77 16.21 -4.16 -9.54
CA LEU A 77 14.94 -4.55 -10.11
C LEU A 77 14.67 -3.77 -11.41
N ASN A 78 13.84 -4.33 -12.28
CA ASN A 78 13.49 -3.68 -13.53
C ASN A 78 12.48 -2.54 -13.27
N PRO A 79 12.83 -1.27 -13.51
CA PRO A 79 11.91 -0.15 -13.26
C PRO A 79 10.71 -0.13 -14.22
N ASP A 80 10.79 -0.83 -15.35
CA ASP A 80 9.68 -0.93 -16.33
C ASP A 80 8.55 -1.84 -15.81
N ASP A 81 8.84 -2.70 -14.82
CA ASP A 81 7.87 -3.63 -14.25
C ASP A 81 7.08 -3.02 -13.07
N VAL A 82 7.28 -1.73 -12.77
CA VAL A 82 6.63 -1.04 -11.66
C VAL A 82 5.39 -0.30 -12.14
N ASP A 83 4.27 -0.57 -11.49
CA ASP A 83 3.00 0.14 -11.67
C ASP A 83 2.63 0.95 -10.42
N ILE A 84 2.26 2.22 -10.62
CA ILE A 84 1.68 3.08 -9.57
C ILE A 84 0.17 3.10 -9.74
N TYR A 85 -0.52 2.31 -8.92
CA TYR A 85 -1.97 2.20 -8.98
C TYR A 85 -2.70 3.25 -8.14
N ASN A 86 -2.02 3.91 -7.20
CA ASN A 86 -2.60 5.03 -6.44
C ASN A 86 -1.53 5.99 -5.90
N ILE A 87 -1.84 7.29 -5.87
CA ILE A 87 -1.03 8.33 -5.22
C ILE A 87 -1.97 9.07 -4.25
N GLY A 88 -1.64 8.99 -2.97
CA GLY A 88 -2.36 9.68 -1.90
C GLY A 88 -2.11 11.18 -1.91
N ASN A 89 -3.05 11.94 -1.35
CA ASN A 89 -2.84 13.36 -1.09
C ASN A 89 -1.91 13.57 0.12
N PRO A 90 -1.13 14.67 0.14
CA PRO A 90 -0.32 15.03 1.28
C PRO A 90 -1.13 15.12 2.58
N THR A 91 -0.61 14.49 3.62
CA THR A 91 -1.16 14.49 4.97
C THR A 91 -0.18 15.19 5.90
N ARG A 92 -0.68 16.18 6.65
CA ARG A 92 0.11 16.92 7.62
C ARG A 92 -0.06 16.33 9.02
N PHE A 93 1.06 15.96 9.64
CA PHE A 93 1.09 15.48 11.00
C PHE A 93 1.02 16.62 12.03
N PRO A 94 0.61 16.33 13.29
CA PRO A 94 0.68 17.29 14.38
C PRO A 94 2.09 17.84 14.66
N THR A 95 3.14 17.10 14.28
CA THR A 95 4.55 17.52 14.37
C THR A 95 4.91 18.60 13.34
N GLY A 96 4.06 18.83 12.35
CA GLY A 96 4.28 19.77 11.25
C GLY A 96 4.90 19.15 10.00
N GLU A 97 5.35 17.89 10.08
CA GLU A 97 5.82 17.12 8.92
C GLU A 97 4.65 16.80 7.99
N GLU A 98 4.91 16.78 6.68
CA GLU A 98 3.93 16.38 5.66
C GLU A 98 4.49 15.19 4.88
N GLU A 99 3.64 14.20 4.61
CA GLU A 99 3.99 13.05 3.76
C GLU A 99 2.83 12.69 2.82
N PHE A 100 3.12 12.00 1.73
CA PHE A 100 2.10 11.38 0.88
C PHE A 100 2.42 9.91 0.63
N ASP A 101 1.38 9.12 0.37
CA ASP A 101 1.49 7.68 0.12
C ASP A 101 1.57 7.40 -1.37
N ILE A 102 2.51 6.54 -1.77
CA ILE A 102 2.61 6.05 -3.15
C ILE A 102 2.44 4.55 -3.11
N TYR A 103 1.39 4.09 -3.78
CA TYR A 103 1.00 2.70 -3.77
C TYR A 103 1.51 2.03 -5.05
N ILE A 104 2.47 1.10 -4.90
CA ILE A 104 3.16 0.48 -6.04
C ILE A 104 2.97 -1.03 -6.09
N LYS A 105 3.06 -1.59 -7.29
CA LYS A 105 3.22 -3.02 -7.56
C LYS A 105 4.42 -3.23 -8.47
N HIS A 106 5.29 -4.17 -8.15
CA HIS A 106 6.29 -4.67 -9.10
C HIS A 106 5.75 -5.97 -9.70
N MET A 107 5.52 -5.97 -11.01
CA MET A 107 4.86 -7.03 -11.76
C MET A 107 5.85 -8.05 -12.35
N GLY A 108 7.14 -7.73 -12.31
CA GLY A 108 8.24 -8.59 -12.76
C GLY A 108 8.71 -9.54 -11.67
N HIS A 109 9.90 -10.11 -11.83
CA HIS A 109 10.52 -10.97 -10.84
C HIS A 109 11.43 -10.17 -9.89
N PRO A 110 11.20 -10.14 -8.57
CA PRO A 110 10.10 -10.75 -7.81
C PRO A 110 8.82 -9.91 -7.81
N TYR A 111 7.66 -10.55 -7.75
CA TYR A 111 6.39 -9.85 -7.59
C TYR A 111 6.23 -9.34 -6.16
N PHE A 112 5.85 -8.06 -6.00
CA PHE A 112 5.45 -7.53 -4.69
C PHE A 112 4.55 -6.30 -4.82
N ARG A 113 3.89 -5.95 -3.70
CA ARG A 113 3.09 -4.73 -3.55
C ARG A 113 3.48 -4.03 -2.26
N MET A 114 3.61 -2.71 -2.30
CA MET A 114 3.98 -1.93 -1.12
C MET A 114 3.45 -0.50 -1.15
N VAL A 115 3.64 0.20 -0.02
CA VAL A 115 3.32 1.62 0.13
C VAL A 115 4.61 2.36 0.47
N LEU A 116 5.01 3.26 -0.41
CA LEU A 116 6.14 4.14 -0.22
C LEU A 116 5.65 5.47 0.36
N LYS A 117 6.49 6.12 1.17
CA LYS A 117 6.22 7.48 1.66
C LYS A 117 6.98 8.49 0.81
N GLY A 118 6.38 9.64 0.55
CA GLY A 118 7.01 10.73 -0.19
C GLY A 118 6.93 12.06 0.56
N ASP A 119 7.93 12.92 0.35
CA ASP A 119 7.92 14.30 0.84
C ASP A 119 7.21 15.21 -0.19
N PRO A 120 6.12 15.93 0.18
CA PRO A 120 5.34 16.70 -0.77
C PRO A 120 6.08 17.88 -1.42
N ASP A 121 7.14 18.40 -0.80
CA ASP A 121 7.90 19.56 -1.28
C ASP A 121 8.99 19.15 -2.28
N THR A 122 9.63 18.00 -2.03
CA THR A 122 10.76 17.49 -2.83
C THR A 122 10.37 16.36 -3.78
N LEU A 123 9.21 15.74 -3.55
CA LEU A 123 8.71 14.52 -4.21
C LEU A 123 9.62 13.30 -4.04
N LEU A 124 10.64 13.40 -3.18
CA LEU A 124 11.55 12.30 -2.90
C LEU A 124 10.82 11.20 -2.16
N VAL A 125 11.17 9.97 -2.50
CA VAL A 125 10.63 8.77 -1.86
C VAL A 125 11.50 8.39 -0.67
N PHE A 126 10.86 8.19 0.47
CA PHE A 126 11.46 7.74 1.72
C PHE A 126 10.80 6.43 2.14
N GLU A 127 11.61 5.44 2.40
CA GLU A 127 11.16 4.22 3.04
C GLU A 127 12.24 3.75 4.02
N PRO A 128 11.87 3.09 5.14
CA PRO A 128 12.81 2.23 5.83
C PRO A 128 13.37 1.23 4.82
N LYS A 129 14.68 1.34 4.53
CA LYS A 129 15.42 0.54 3.51
C LYS A 129 15.18 -0.97 3.57
N GLU A 130 14.60 -1.46 4.66
CA GLU A 130 14.47 -2.84 5.10
C GLU A 130 13.20 -3.49 4.56
N HIS A 131 12.12 -2.75 4.30
CA HIS A 131 10.83 -3.36 3.98
C HIS A 131 10.77 -3.97 2.57
N ILE A 132 11.28 -3.28 1.55
CA ILE A 132 11.36 -3.86 0.19
C ILE A 132 12.24 -5.12 0.15
N ILE A 133 13.29 -5.18 0.98
CA ILE A 133 14.18 -6.34 1.09
C ILE A 133 13.42 -7.56 1.63
N GLU A 134 12.58 -7.35 2.65
CA GLU A 134 11.71 -8.39 3.20
C GLU A 134 10.74 -8.92 2.14
N LEU A 135 10.08 -8.03 1.40
CA LEU A 135 9.14 -8.43 0.34
C LEU A 135 9.83 -9.23 -0.79
N ILE A 136 11.03 -8.82 -1.20
CA ILE A 136 11.85 -9.56 -2.18
C ILE A 136 12.19 -10.95 -1.65
N PHE A 137 12.62 -11.04 -0.39
CA PHE A 137 12.96 -12.31 0.24
C PHE A 137 11.76 -13.25 0.34
N GLU A 138 10.62 -12.76 0.80
CA GLU A 138 9.38 -13.53 0.95
C GLU A 138 8.96 -14.18 -0.37
N GLU A 139 9.05 -13.43 -1.48
CA GLU A 139 8.70 -13.93 -2.80
C GLU A 139 9.68 -15.02 -3.27
N ILE A 140 10.99 -14.77 -3.17
CA ILE A 140 12.02 -15.74 -3.57
C ILE A 140 11.96 -17.00 -2.70
N TYR A 141 11.65 -16.84 -1.41
CA TYR A 141 11.46 -17.95 -0.49
C TYR A 141 10.33 -18.88 -0.93
N LEU A 142 9.18 -18.32 -1.33
CA LEU A 142 8.09 -19.12 -1.90
C LEU A 142 8.50 -19.79 -3.21
N GLU A 143 9.27 -19.11 -4.07
CA GLU A 143 9.77 -19.69 -5.33
C GLU A 143 10.72 -20.89 -5.13
N ALA A 144 11.56 -20.83 -4.10
CA ALA A 144 12.43 -21.94 -3.71
C ALA A 144 11.62 -23.17 -3.26
N ARG A 145 10.42 -22.93 -2.74
CA ARG A 145 9.43 -23.94 -2.34
C ARG A 145 8.47 -24.31 -3.47
N TYR A 146 8.72 -23.90 -4.71
CA TYR A 146 7.77 -24.13 -5.78
C TYR A 146 7.41 -25.62 -5.97
N GLU A 147 8.39 -26.53 -5.95
CA GLU A 147 8.13 -27.96 -6.20
C GLU A 147 7.21 -28.60 -5.14
N GLU A 148 7.27 -28.14 -3.88
CA GLU A 148 6.38 -28.61 -2.82
C GLU A 148 4.99 -27.94 -2.87
N LEU A 149 4.90 -26.70 -3.34
CA LEU A 149 3.64 -25.96 -3.45
C LEU A 149 2.88 -26.27 -4.74
N LYS A 150 3.59 -26.72 -5.78
CA LYS A 150 3.05 -26.99 -7.12
C LYS A 150 1.81 -27.88 -7.13
N PRO A 151 1.71 -28.99 -6.37
CA PRO A 151 0.50 -29.81 -6.34
C PRO A 151 -0.75 -29.03 -5.91
N THR A 152 -0.59 -28.09 -4.97
CA THR A 152 -1.67 -27.22 -4.51
C THR A 152 -2.01 -26.18 -5.57
N ILE A 153 -1.01 -25.55 -6.20
CA ILE A 153 -1.21 -24.60 -7.31
C ILE A 153 -1.98 -25.26 -8.46
N ASP A 154 -1.55 -26.44 -8.89
CA ASP A 154 -2.19 -27.22 -9.96
C ASP A 154 -3.64 -27.56 -9.61
N TYR A 155 -3.90 -27.94 -8.36
CA TYR A 155 -5.25 -28.24 -7.88
C TYR A 155 -6.15 -27.00 -7.92
N LEU A 156 -5.71 -25.86 -7.37
CA LEU A 156 -6.48 -24.62 -7.39
C LEU A 156 -6.75 -24.14 -8.83
N ASN A 157 -5.75 -24.23 -9.71
CA ASN A 157 -5.90 -23.96 -11.15
C ASN A 157 -6.96 -24.86 -11.81
N SER A 158 -7.02 -26.15 -11.44
CA SER A 158 -8.00 -27.11 -12.00
C SER A 158 -9.45 -26.78 -11.64
N LEU A 159 -9.65 -25.99 -10.58
CA LEU A 159 -10.97 -25.53 -10.13
C LEU A 159 -11.39 -24.19 -10.75
N ASN A 160 -10.59 -23.66 -11.69
CA ASN A 160 -10.73 -22.31 -12.24
C ASN A 160 -10.68 -21.21 -11.16
N ILE A 161 -9.93 -21.43 -10.08
CA ILE A 161 -9.63 -20.38 -9.11
C ILE A 161 -8.64 -19.41 -9.75
N THR A 162 -8.82 -18.12 -9.51
CA THR A 162 -7.90 -17.07 -9.99
C THR A 162 -7.17 -16.43 -8.83
N ASP A 163 -5.91 -16.03 -9.05
CA ASP A 163 -5.14 -15.27 -8.07
C ASP A 163 -5.52 -13.78 -8.18
N PRO A 164 -6.12 -13.17 -7.15
CA PRO A 164 -6.53 -11.77 -7.23
C PRO A 164 -5.39 -10.77 -7.07
N LEU A 165 -4.21 -11.23 -6.69
CA LEU A 165 -3.08 -10.38 -6.33
C LEU A 165 -2.05 -10.36 -7.45
N ARG A 166 -1.74 -11.51 -8.03
CA ARG A 166 -0.60 -11.70 -8.94
C ARG A 166 -1.02 -11.68 -10.41
N PRO A 167 -0.17 -11.17 -11.33
CA PRO A 167 -0.41 -11.30 -12.76
C PRO A 167 -0.44 -12.76 -13.23
N GLU A 168 -1.16 -13.02 -14.32
CA GLU A 168 -1.18 -14.35 -14.94
C GLU A 168 0.23 -14.77 -15.37
N GLY A 169 0.58 -16.05 -15.11
CA GLY A 169 1.86 -16.63 -15.50
C GLY A 169 2.98 -16.47 -14.49
N THR A 170 2.75 -15.88 -13.31
CA THR A 170 3.73 -15.93 -12.21
C THR A 170 3.96 -17.36 -11.73
N LYS A 171 5.21 -17.70 -11.41
CA LYS A 171 5.59 -19.06 -10.96
C LYS A 171 4.88 -19.45 -9.67
N ILE A 172 4.85 -18.54 -8.70
CA ILE A 172 4.11 -18.70 -7.46
C ILE A 172 2.76 -17.98 -7.63
N GLN A 173 1.68 -18.73 -7.48
CA GLN A 173 0.30 -18.24 -7.46
C GLN A 173 -0.33 -18.55 -6.11
N TYR A 174 -1.30 -17.76 -5.69
CA TYR A 174 -2.13 -17.88 -4.48
C TYR A 174 -1.40 -17.64 -3.15
N PHE A 175 -0.12 -17.99 -3.07
CA PHE A 175 0.65 -17.97 -1.84
C PHE A 175 1.20 -16.58 -1.50
N GLN A 176 1.19 -16.22 -0.22
CA GLN A 176 1.93 -15.10 0.35
C GLN A 176 2.49 -15.51 1.70
N THR A 177 3.59 -14.92 2.13
CA THR A 177 4.21 -15.27 3.41
C THR A 177 4.70 -14.04 4.14
N SER A 178 5.09 -14.20 5.40
CA SER A 178 5.72 -13.15 6.22
C SER A 178 6.94 -13.68 6.95
N VAL A 179 7.82 -14.38 6.23
CA VAL A 179 9.04 -15.00 6.76
C VAL A 179 10.15 -13.97 6.66
N GLY A 180 10.50 -13.34 7.78
CA GLY A 180 11.53 -12.28 7.78
C GLY A 180 11.87 -11.67 9.14
N LEU A 181 11.16 -12.05 10.21
CA LEU A 181 11.26 -11.39 11.52
C LEU A 181 12.29 -12.02 12.48
N ALA A 182 12.96 -13.11 12.12
CA ALA A 182 14.07 -13.61 12.92
C ALA A 182 15.26 -12.63 12.81
N THR A 183 15.75 -12.14 13.95
CA THR A 183 16.84 -11.16 14.02
C THR A 183 18.08 -11.58 13.22
N GLU A 184 18.36 -12.89 13.17
CA GLU A 184 19.49 -13.48 12.45
C GLU A 184 19.30 -13.39 10.93
N ILE A 185 18.15 -13.84 10.41
CA ILE A 185 17.79 -13.70 8.99
C ILE A 185 17.84 -12.23 8.58
N ASN A 186 17.19 -11.35 9.34
CA ASN A 186 17.15 -9.92 9.04
C ASN A 186 18.56 -9.30 8.90
N ALA A 187 19.51 -9.68 9.76
CA ALA A 187 20.90 -9.22 9.67
C ALA A 187 21.62 -9.72 8.40
N GLU A 188 21.38 -10.98 8.01
CA GLU A 188 21.95 -11.57 6.80
C GLU A 188 21.33 -11.03 5.52
N LEU A 189 20.00 -10.85 5.48
CA LEU A 189 19.30 -10.12 4.42
C LEU A 189 19.90 -8.74 4.22
N LYS A 190 20.05 -7.98 5.31
CA LYS A 190 20.68 -6.65 5.27
C LYS A 190 22.11 -6.71 4.75
N LYS A 191 22.86 -7.77 5.05
CA LYS A 191 24.24 -7.91 4.58
C LYS A 191 24.29 -8.23 3.09
N ALA A 192 23.44 -9.15 2.62
CA ALA A 192 23.32 -9.48 1.19
C ALA A 192 22.98 -8.23 0.38
N PHE A 193 21.99 -7.44 0.79
CA PHE A 193 21.58 -6.25 0.04
C PHE A 193 22.49 -5.01 0.19
N LYS A 194 23.46 -4.99 1.13
CA LYS A 194 24.31 -3.82 1.39
C LYS A 194 25.41 -3.56 0.34
N SER A 195 25.71 -4.51 -0.54
CA SER A 195 26.82 -4.39 -1.52
C SER A 195 26.41 -4.42 -2.99
N GLY A 196 25.11 -4.45 -3.33
CA GLY A 196 24.70 -4.49 -4.74
C GLY A 196 25.04 -5.80 -5.47
N GLU A 197 25.38 -6.84 -4.71
CA GLU A 197 25.44 -8.26 -5.09
C GLU A 197 24.31 -8.95 -4.34
N ASP A 198 23.53 -9.89 -4.82
CA ASP A 198 23.11 -10.33 -6.15
C ASP A 198 21.82 -11.08 -5.78
N LEU A 199 20.71 -10.89 -6.50
CA LEU A 199 19.48 -11.66 -6.27
C LEU A 199 19.81 -13.18 -6.20
N GLU A 200 20.84 -13.59 -6.94
CA GLU A 200 21.40 -14.95 -6.91
C GLU A 200 22.04 -15.34 -5.57
N HIS A 201 22.73 -14.43 -4.87
CA HIS A 201 23.27 -14.73 -3.55
C HIS A 201 22.14 -14.97 -2.53
N LEU A 202 21.06 -14.20 -2.62
CA LEU A 202 19.88 -14.37 -1.80
C LEU A 202 19.18 -15.70 -2.08
N LYS A 203 18.99 -16.04 -3.36
CA LYS A 203 18.48 -17.34 -3.80
C LYS A 203 19.32 -18.48 -3.24
N GLN A 204 20.63 -18.44 -3.41
CA GLN A 204 21.55 -19.45 -2.89
C GLN A 204 21.46 -19.56 -1.37
N TYR A 205 21.37 -18.44 -0.66
CA TYR A 205 21.19 -18.45 0.79
C TYR A 205 19.89 -19.15 1.19
N ILE A 206 18.78 -18.82 0.54
CA ILE A 206 17.48 -19.45 0.79
C ILE A 206 17.55 -20.96 0.52
N GLU A 207 18.08 -21.35 -0.64
CA GLU A 207 18.20 -22.76 -1.04
C GLU A 207 19.05 -23.56 -0.04
N ASN A 208 20.17 -22.99 0.42
CA ASN A 208 21.08 -23.64 1.37
C ASN A 208 20.52 -23.74 2.80
N ASN A 209 19.55 -22.89 3.16
CA ASN A 209 19.00 -22.81 4.51
C ASN A 209 17.48 -23.05 4.55
N LEU A 210 16.92 -23.68 3.52
CA LEU A 210 15.47 -23.77 3.32
C LEU A 210 14.76 -24.43 4.51
N GLU A 211 15.33 -25.53 5.03
CA GLU A 211 14.82 -26.25 6.19
C GLU A 211 14.78 -25.34 7.42
N GLN A 212 15.90 -24.69 7.76
CA GLN A 212 15.98 -23.76 8.90
C GLN A 212 15.00 -22.58 8.75
N ILE A 213 14.88 -22.01 7.55
CA ILE A 213 13.96 -20.90 7.29
C ILE A 213 12.51 -21.36 7.43
N SER A 214 12.17 -22.55 6.94
CA SER A 214 10.81 -23.11 7.05
C SER A 214 10.36 -23.36 8.49
N GLU A 215 11.29 -23.63 9.41
CA GLU A 215 10.97 -23.73 10.84
C GLU A 215 10.52 -22.38 11.45
N LEU A 216 10.81 -21.27 10.77
CA LEU A 216 10.44 -19.91 11.18
C LEU A 216 9.14 -19.43 10.51
N ASP A 217 8.48 -20.28 9.74
CA ASP A 217 7.17 -19.99 9.16
C ASP A 217 6.16 -19.62 10.23
N THR A 218 5.70 -18.37 10.18
CA THR A 218 4.61 -17.92 11.07
C THR A 218 3.27 -18.30 10.45
N ASN A 219 2.94 -17.75 9.29
CA ASN A 219 1.74 -18.05 8.52
C ASN A 219 1.97 -17.84 7.01
N ILE A 220 1.55 -18.81 6.21
CA ILE A 220 1.46 -18.69 4.75
C ILE A 220 -0.01 -18.45 4.38
N ARG A 221 -0.29 -17.38 3.64
CA ARG A 221 -1.65 -17.07 3.18
C ARG A 221 -1.88 -17.67 1.80
N ILE A 222 -3.08 -18.21 1.58
CA ILE A 222 -3.58 -18.66 0.28
C ILE A 222 -4.78 -17.80 -0.06
N ASN A 223 -4.72 -17.01 -1.12
CA ASN A 223 -5.83 -16.17 -1.58
C ASN A 223 -6.26 -16.59 -2.99
N GLY A 224 -7.56 -16.78 -3.20
CA GLY A 224 -8.11 -17.12 -4.51
C GLY A 224 -9.55 -16.64 -4.71
N ILE A 225 -9.94 -16.37 -5.96
CA ILE A 225 -11.31 -16.04 -6.33
C ILE A 225 -11.91 -17.19 -7.15
N ILE A 226 -13.15 -17.56 -6.83
CA ILE A 226 -13.94 -18.56 -7.57
C ILE A 226 -15.39 -18.09 -7.65
N ASP A 227 -16.03 -18.21 -8.81
CA ASP A 227 -17.37 -17.64 -9.04
C ASP A 227 -18.50 -18.35 -8.29
N GLU A 228 -18.36 -19.67 -8.07
CA GLU A 228 -19.38 -20.51 -7.45
C GLU A 228 -18.75 -21.37 -6.35
N LEU A 229 -19.17 -21.14 -5.10
CA LEU A 229 -18.66 -21.84 -3.92
C LEU A 229 -19.79 -22.19 -2.95
N ASP A 230 -20.27 -23.43 -3.02
CA ASP A 230 -21.16 -23.99 -2.01
C ASP A 230 -20.40 -24.68 -0.87
N ASP A 231 -21.12 -25.04 0.20
CA ASP A 231 -20.56 -25.71 1.38
C ASP A 231 -19.91 -27.07 1.06
N GLU A 232 -20.44 -27.81 0.07
CA GLU A 232 -19.90 -29.13 -0.30
C GLU A 232 -18.52 -28.97 -0.94
N LYS A 233 -18.43 -28.09 -1.94
CA LYS A 233 -17.20 -27.72 -2.63
C LYS A 233 -16.19 -27.06 -1.70
N ALA A 234 -16.64 -26.21 -0.77
CA ALA A 234 -15.79 -25.61 0.25
C ALA A 234 -15.13 -26.69 1.13
N ASN A 235 -15.90 -27.66 1.59
CA ASN A 235 -15.39 -28.79 2.38
C ASN A 235 -14.44 -29.70 1.58
N GLU A 236 -14.74 -29.94 0.30
CA GLU A 236 -13.86 -30.69 -0.59
C GLU A 236 -12.51 -30.00 -0.80
N ILE A 237 -12.52 -28.68 -1.04
CA ILE A 237 -11.31 -27.87 -1.19
C ILE A 237 -10.51 -27.92 0.11
N GLU A 238 -11.12 -27.66 1.27
CA GLU A 238 -10.41 -27.70 2.55
C GLU A 238 -9.75 -29.06 2.79
N LYS A 239 -10.47 -30.16 2.57
CA LYS A 239 -9.93 -31.50 2.72
C LYS A 239 -8.77 -31.74 1.77
N LYS A 240 -8.90 -31.31 0.50
CA LYS A 240 -7.85 -31.52 -0.48
C LYS A 240 -6.60 -30.69 -0.19
N LEU A 241 -6.77 -29.46 0.30
CA LEU A 241 -5.67 -28.63 0.76
C LEU A 241 -4.90 -29.29 1.90
N LYS A 242 -5.59 -29.90 2.90
CA LYS A 242 -4.92 -30.65 3.97
C LYS A 242 -4.11 -31.85 3.48
N GLU A 243 -4.46 -32.44 2.34
CA GLU A 243 -3.72 -33.56 1.73
C GLU A 243 -2.50 -33.09 0.91
N LEU A 244 -2.57 -31.89 0.32
CA LEU A 244 -1.58 -31.40 -0.66
C LEU A 244 -0.57 -30.42 -0.08
N LEU A 245 -0.94 -29.67 0.97
CA LEU A 245 -0.09 -28.64 1.53
C LEU A 245 1.11 -29.25 2.27
N PRO A 246 2.33 -28.72 2.09
CA PRO A 246 3.46 -29.10 2.91
C PRO A 246 3.29 -28.61 4.36
N LYS A 247 4.08 -29.15 5.28
CA LYS A 247 4.08 -28.76 6.69
C LYS A 247 4.26 -27.24 6.85
N SER A 248 3.26 -26.56 7.40
CA SER A 248 3.29 -25.15 7.80
C SER A 248 1.95 -24.76 8.43
N ASN A 249 1.81 -23.49 8.78
CA ASN A 249 0.55 -22.85 9.17
C ASN A 249 -0.01 -22.06 7.99
N TYR A 250 -1.27 -22.30 7.63
CA TYR A 250 -1.93 -21.65 6.50
C TYR A 250 -3.16 -20.86 6.90
N VAL A 251 -3.30 -19.67 6.32
CA VAL A 251 -4.55 -18.89 6.33
C VAL A 251 -5.14 -18.95 4.93
N VAL A 252 -6.26 -19.63 4.76
CA VAL A 252 -6.88 -19.86 3.45
C VAL A 252 -8.10 -18.97 3.27
N ARG A 253 -8.11 -18.19 2.18
CA ARG A 253 -9.16 -17.26 1.78
C ARG A 253 -9.52 -17.49 0.32
N ILE A 254 -10.56 -18.28 0.05
CA ILE A 254 -11.01 -18.60 -1.31
C ILE A 254 -12.51 -18.30 -1.41
N GLY A 255 -12.92 -17.47 -2.37
CA GLY A 255 -14.34 -17.14 -2.55
C GLY A 255 -14.57 -15.86 -3.35
N VAL A 256 -15.82 -15.42 -3.44
CA VAL A 256 -16.19 -14.13 -4.05
C VAL A 256 -16.33 -13.07 -2.97
N ASP A 257 -15.67 -11.92 -3.15
CA ASP A 257 -16.04 -10.69 -2.44
C ASP A 257 -17.14 -9.98 -3.23
N SER A 258 -18.39 -10.44 -3.08
CA SER A 258 -19.55 -9.74 -3.63
C SER A 258 -19.95 -8.59 -2.70
N LEU A 259 -19.63 -7.36 -3.11
CA LEU A 259 -20.12 -6.15 -2.44
C LEU A 259 -21.65 -5.98 -2.58
N GLU A 260 -22.29 -6.69 -3.52
CA GLU A 260 -23.70 -6.50 -3.88
C GLU A 260 -24.66 -7.40 -3.08
N SER A 261 -24.24 -8.59 -2.63
CA SER A 261 -25.14 -9.58 -2.02
C SER A 261 -25.16 -9.58 -0.49
N GLN A 262 -24.20 -8.95 0.20
CA GLN A 262 -23.94 -9.13 1.65
C GLN A 262 -23.72 -10.59 2.11
N GLU A 263 -23.73 -11.54 1.19
CA GLU A 263 -23.39 -12.94 1.41
C GLU A 263 -21.95 -13.15 0.93
N HIS A 264 -21.07 -13.50 1.86
CA HIS A 264 -19.70 -13.88 1.57
C HIS A 264 -19.64 -15.41 1.49
N GLU A 265 -19.79 -15.96 0.29
CA GLU A 265 -19.42 -17.35 0.03
C GLU A 265 -17.89 -17.43 -0.04
N LYS A 266 -17.27 -17.68 1.12
CA LYS A 266 -15.82 -17.80 1.23
C LYS A 266 -15.41 -18.92 2.17
N ILE A 267 -14.39 -19.67 1.77
CA ILE A 267 -13.53 -20.42 2.67
C ILE A 267 -12.65 -19.37 3.37
N ASP A 268 -12.84 -19.19 4.68
CA ASP A 268 -11.96 -18.37 5.54
C ASP A 268 -11.54 -19.25 6.72
N THR A 269 -10.46 -20.02 6.52
CA THR A 269 -10.05 -21.07 7.45
C THR A 269 -8.56 -20.99 7.79
N TYR A 270 -8.22 -21.62 8.91
CA TYR A 270 -6.86 -21.74 9.40
C TYR A 270 -6.47 -23.22 9.43
N LEU A 271 -5.43 -23.60 8.69
CA LEU A 271 -4.97 -24.98 8.57
C LEU A 271 -3.58 -25.12 9.20
N ILE A 272 -3.45 -26.05 10.14
CA ILE A 272 -2.15 -26.49 10.68
C ILE A 272 -1.85 -27.84 10.04
N ILE A 273 -0.72 -27.93 9.33
CA ILE A 273 -0.23 -29.17 8.71
C ILE A 273 1.03 -29.61 9.47
N GLU A 274 1.03 -30.83 10.00
CA GLU A 274 2.08 -31.37 10.89
C GLU A 274 3.18 -32.17 10.16
#